data_AF-A0A2D6HSF1-F1
#
_entry.id   AF-A0A2D6HSF1-F1
#
_cell.length_a   1.000
_cell.length_b   1.000
_cell.length_c   1.000
_cell.angle_alpha   90.00
_cell.angle_beta   90.00
_cell.angle_gamma   90.00
#
_symmetry.space_group_name_H-M   'P 1'
#
loop_
_entity.id
_entity.type
_entity.pdbx_description
1 polymer ?
#
loop_
_entity_poly.entity_id
_entity_poly.type
_entity_poly.pdbx_seq_one_letter_code
_entity_poly.pdbx_strand_id
1 'polypeptide(L)'
;MKALIALTSVVSFLMVTLPGPLYQYAGVNLGTAFALIRSGVYVGGAALILIILQVLLKRKSVNWGSTTLFAILALVAVAMPLSMASKASTVPPIHDITTHVTNPPEFVAIAPLRKDAPNPITYEGGEVTRQQLDAYPEIKTQRLPQPINEVYMAAEKAIESLGWERVSAGEQPDTLEATDTTTWFGFKDDVVIRLTAQGDDTLVDMRSKSRVGRSDLGKNAERINQFFAELRVQLGYR
;
A
#
# COMPACT_ATOMS: atom_id res chain seq x y z
N MET A 1 1.90 -19.86 -34.14
CA MET A 1 1.79 -20.37 -32.76
C MET A 1 2.88 -19.82 -31.85
N LYS A 2 4.18 -20.06 -32.12
CA LYS A 2 5.28 -19.49 -31.30
C LYS A 2 5.26 -17.96 -31.21
N ALA A 3 5.15 -17.27 -32.35
CA ALA A 3 5.06 -15.81 -32.39
C ALA A 3 3.81 -15.26 -31.67
N LEU A 4 2.67 -15.96 -31.79
CA LEU A 4 1.44 -15.60 -31.09
C LEU A 4 1.60 -15.73 -29.57
N ILE A 5 2.16 -16.84 -29.09
CA ILE A 5 2.47 -17.06 -27.66
C ILE A 5 3.41 -15.97 -27.14
N ALA A 6 4.48 -15.70 -27.87
CA ALA A 6 5.44 -14.66 -27.51
C ALA A 6 4.75 -13.30 -27.39
N LEU A 7 3.97 -12.91 -28.40
CA LEU A 7 3.23 -11.66 -28.42
C LEU A 7 2.24 -11.58 -27.26
N THR A 8 1.39 -12.58 -27.08
CA THR A 8 0.35 -12.56 -26.03
C THR A 8 0.96 -12.54 -24.64
N SER A 9 2.01 -13.32 -24.37
CA SER A 9 2.68 -13.35 -23.06
C SER A 9 3.38 -12.03 -22.73
N VAL A 10 4.09 -11.45 -23.70
CA VAL A 10 4.78 -10.16 -23.50
C VAL A 10 3.76 -9.04 -23.34
N VAL A 11 2.75 -8.97 -24.20
CA VAL A 11 1.70 -7.94 -24.12
C VAL A 11 0.94 -8.05 -22.81
N SER A 12 0.52 -9.26 -22.39
CA SER A 12 -0.17 -9.42 -21.10
C SER A 12 0.70 -8.97 -19.92
N PHE A 13 1.99 -9.30 -19.95
CA PHE A 13 2.93 -8.89 -18.90
C PHE A 13 3.07 -7.37 -18.83
N LEU A 14 3.23 -6.71 -19.98
CA LEU A 14 3.32 -5.25 -20.05
C LEU A 14 2.01 -4.57 -19.64
N MET A 15 0.86 -5.11 -20.05
CA MET A 15 -0.46 -4.62 -19.65
C MET A 15 -0.70 -4.69 -18.14
N VAL A 16 0.02 -5.55 -17.42
CA VAL A 16 -0.09 -5.68 -15.97
C VAL A 16 0.98 -4.90 -15.24
N THR A 17 2.20 -4.78 -15.78
CA THR A 17 3.35 -4.19 -15.06
C THR A 17 3.59 -2.71 -15.36
N LEU A 18 3.26 -2.23 -16.56
CA LEU A 18 3.42 -0.82 -16.94
C LEU A 18 2.37 0.15 -16.37
N PRO A 19 1.12 -0.25 -16.06
CA PRO A 19 0.09 0.70 -15.62
C PRO A 19 0.48 1.57 -14.42
N GLY A 20 1.19 1.01 -13.44
CA GLY A 20 1.70 1.76 -12.28
C GLY A 20 2.65 2.90 -12.70
N PRO A 21 3.79 2.59 -13.35
CA PRO A 21 4.72 3.61 -13.84
C PRO A 21 4.07 4.60 -14.82
N LEU A 22 3.14 4.14 -15.67
CA LEU A 22 2.41 5.01 -16.58
C LEU A 22 1.49 5.99 -15.84
N TYR A 23 0.84 5.55 -14.76
CA TYR A 23 0.09 6.45 -13.89
C TYR A 23 1.02 7.45 -13.21
N GLN A 24 2.13 6.97 -12.62
CA GLN A 24 3.04 7.78 -11.82
C GLN A 24 3.81 8.84 -12.64
N TYR A 25 4.32 8.46 -13.81
CA TYR A 25 5.27 9.29 -14.57
C TYR A 25 4.70 9.82 -15.90
N ALA A 26 3.67 9.17 -16.46
CA ALA A 26 3.08 9.55 -17.74
C ALA A 26 1.66 10.13 -17.62
N GLY A 27 1.13 10.27 -16.39
CA GLY A 27 -0.18 10.89 -16.14
C GLY A 27 -1.36 10.07 -16.67
N VAL A 28 -1.19 8.77 -16.90
CA VAL A 28 -2.30 7.90 -17.30
C VAL A 28 -3.34 7.86 -16.19
N ASN A 29 -4.61 8.07 -16.53
CA ASN A 29 -5.70 8.04 -15.56
C ASN A 29 -5.79 6.68 -14.84
N LEU A 30 -6.09 6.71 -13.53
CA LEU A 30 -6.15 5.52 -12.68
C LEU A 30 -7.16 4.47 -13.18
N GLY A 31 -8.31 4.89 -13.71
CA GLY A 31 -9.30 4.00 -14.30
C GLY A 31 -8.76 3.26 -15.52
N THR A 32 -8.01 3.95 -16.38
CA THR A 32 -7.34 3.36 -17.55
C THR A 32 -6.25 2.39 -17.11
N ALA A 33 -5.45 2.75 -16.10
CA ALA A 33 -4.42 1.87 -15.55
C ALA A 33 -5.03 0.55 -15.04
N PHE A 34 -6.11 0.62 -14.25
CA PHE A 34 -6.80 -0.59 -13.79
C PHE A 34 -7.51 -1.37 -14.90
N ALA A 35 -8.02 -0.69 -15.93
CA ALA A 35 -8.58 -1.36 -17.10
C ALA A 35 -7.51 -2.16 -17.86
N LEU A 36 -6.30 -1.60 -18.03
CA LEU A 36 -5.17 -2.30 -18.63
C LEU A 36 -4.76 -3.54 -17.82
N ILE A 37 -4.65 -3.42 -16.50
CA ILE A 37 -4.35 -4.57 -15.61
C ILE A 37 -5.37 -5.67 -15.82
N ARG A 38 -6.67 -5.33 -15.81
CA ARG A 38 -7.77 -6.29 -15.97
C ARG A 38 -7.72 -6.98 -17.34
N SER A 39 -7.53 -6.21 -18.41
CA SER A 39 -7.39 -6.75 -19.76
C SER A 39 -6.14 -7.65 -19.88
N GLY A 40 -5.05 -7.28 -19.21
CA GLY A 40 -3.82 -8.08 -19.16
C GLY A 40 -4.03 -9.47 -18.55
N VAL A 41 -4.90 -9.61 -17.54
CA VAL A 41 -5.28 -10.94 -17.00
C VAL A 41 -5.93 -11.82 -18.06
N TYR A 42 -6.88 -11.29 -18.85
CA TYR A 42 -7.55 -12.07 -19.89
C TYR A 42 -6.57 -12.47 -21.01
N VAL A 43 -5.69 -11.55 -21.44
CA VAL A 43 -4.66 -11.85 -22.44
C VAL A 43 -3.65 -12.87 -21.91
N GLY A 44 -3.25 -12.76 -20.64
CA GLY A 44 -2.36 -13.71 -19.98
C GLY A 44 -2.97 -15.10 -19.86
N GLY A 45 -4.26 -15.19 -19.51
CA GLY A 45 -5.00 -16.44 -19.50
C GLY A 45 -5.04 -17.10 -20.89
N ALA A 46 -5.30 -16.33 -21.94
CA ALA A 46 -5.24 -16.81 -23.32
C ALA A 46 -3.83 -17.30 -23.70
N ALA A 47 -2.78 -16.59 -23.28
CA ALA A 47 -1.39 -17.01 -23.50
C ALA A 47 -1.06 -18.35 -22.83
N LEU A 48 -1.51 -18.55 -21.58
CA LEU A 48 -1.33 -19.83 -20.86
C LEU A 48 -2.04 -20.98 -21.57
N ILE A 49 -3.26 -20.77 -22.05
CA ILE A 49 -4.01 -21.77 -22.84
C ILE A 49 -3.23 -22.12 -24.13
N LEU A 50 -2.72 -21.12 -24.85
CA LEU A 50 -1.93 -21.34 -26.06
C LEU A 50 -0.63 -22.12 -25.79
N ILE A 51 0.04 -21.85 -24.66
CA ILE A 51 1.23 -22.59 -24.22
C ILE A 51 0.88 -24.05 -23.92
N ILE A 52 -0.20 -24.31 -23.20
CA ILE A 52 -0.67 -25.67 -22.90
C ILE A 52 -0.97 -26.42 -24.20
N LEU A 53 -1.73 -25.80 -25.11
CA LEU A 53 -2.01 -26.37 -26.43
C LEU A 53 -0.75 -26.65 -27.24
N GLN A 54 0.28 -25.80 -27.16
CA GLN A 54 1.56 -26.06 -27.80
C GLN A 54 2.24 -27.32 -27.29
N VAL A 55 2.32 -27.45 -25.97
CA VAL A 55 2.98 -28.59 -25.32
C VAL A 55 2.25 -29.89 -25.63
N LEU A 56 0.91 -29.87 -25.62
CA LEU A 56 0.09 -31.04 -25.92
C LEU A 56 0.12 -31.44 -27.41
N LEU A 57 -0.10 -30.47 -28.32
CA LEU A 57 -0.31 -30.76 -29.74
C LEU A 57 1.00 -30.80 -30.55
N LYS A 58 2.05 -30.10 -30.11
CA LYS A 58 3.30 -29.92 -30.89
C LYS A 58 4.57 -30.19 -30.09
N ARG A 59 4.54 -31.17 -29.17
CA ARG A 59 5.61 -31.51 -28.22
C ARG A 59 7.02 -31.56 -28.82
N LYS A 60 7.21 -32.19 -29.99
CA LYS A 60 8.53 -32.32 -30.66
C LYS A 60 9.10 -30.99 -31.17
N SER A 61 8.28 -29.94 -31.30
CA SER A 61 8.68 -28.62 -31.80
C SER A 61 8.86 -27.56 -30.70
N VAL A 62 8.65 -27.95 -29.44
CA VAL A 62 8.74 -27.08 -28.26
C VAL A 62 10.20 -26.73 -28.01
N ASN A 63 10.48 -25.44 -27.91
CA ASN A 63 11.73 -24.95 -27.33
C ASN A 63 11.45 -24.58 -25.88
N TRP A 64 11.94 -25.40 -24.95
CA TRP A 64 11.64 -25.27 -23.53
C TRP A 64 12.12 -23.96 -22.93
N GLY A 65 13.27 -23.41 -23.35
CA GLY A 65 13.75 -22.12 -22.85
C GLY A 65 12.75 -20.99 -23.12
N SER A 66 12.35 -20.83 -24.39
CA SER A 66 11.35 -19.82 -24.76
C SER A 66 9.96 -20.08 -24.16
N THR A 67 9.56 -21.35 -24.08
CA THR A 67 8.23 -21.73 -23.56
C THR A 67 8.13 -21.43 -22.06
N THR A 68 9.17 -21.75 -21.29
CA THR A 68 9.23 -21.44 -19.86
C THR A 68 9.23 -19.94 -19.62
N LEU A 69 10.01 -19.15 -20.38
CA LEU A 69 10.00 -17.68 -20.27
C LEU A 69 8.59 -17.11 -20.50
N PHE A 70 7.93 -17.49 -21.60
CA PHE A 70 6.59 -16.99 -21.91
C PHE A 70 5.52 -17.48 -20.92
N ALA A 71 5.71 -18.67 -20.34
CA ALA A 71 4.87 -19.14 -19.25
C ALA A 71 5.04 -18.27 -18.00
N ILE A 72 6.27 -17.92 -17.60
CA ILE A 72 6.53 -17.03 -16.46
C ILE A 72 5.88 -15.66 -16.69
N LEU A 73 6.07 -15.05 -17.87
CA LEU A 73 5.47 -13.74 -18.17
C LEU A 73 3.95 -13.76 -18.10
N ALA A 74 3.32 -14.78 -18.69
CA ALA A 74 1.86 -14.95 -18.65
C ALA A 74 1.37 -15.28 -17.23
N LEU A 75 2.12 -16.08 -16.46
CA LEU A 75 1.82 -16.38 -15.07
C LEU A 75 1.88 -15.12 -14.21
N VAL A 76 2.89 -14.26 -14.37
CA VAL A 76 2.95 -12.97 -13.65
C VAL A 76 1.74 -12.10 -14.00
N ALA A 77 1.38 -12.01 -15.29
CA ALA A 77 0.24 -11.23 -15.73
C ALA A 77 -1.10 -11.70 -15.11
N VAL A 78 -1.23 -13.00 -14.80
CA VAL A 78 -2.44 -13.56 -14.21
C VAL A 78 -2.37 -13.56 -12.67
N ALA A 79 -1.28 -14.05 -12.10
CA ALA A 79 -1.13 -14.29 -10.67
C ALA A 79 -1.05 -13.00 -9.86
N MET A 80 -0.38 -11.95 -10.36
CA MET A 80 -0.24 -10.69 -9.63
C MET A 80 -1.61 -10.01 -9.40
N PRO A 81 -2.44 -9.75 -10.43
CA PRO A 81 -3.76 -9.14 -10.22
C PRO A 81 -4.72 -10.03 -9.43
N LEU A 82 -4.66 -11.36 -9.61
CA LEU A 82 -5.47 -12.29 -8.83
C LEU A 82 -5.07 -12.28 -7.35
N SER A 83 -3.79 -12.18 -7.03
CA SER A 83 -3.31 -12.02 -5.66
C SER A 83 -3.83 -10.73 -5.04
N MET A 84 -3.77 -9.60 -5.77
CA MET A 84 -4.33 -8.33 -5.31
C MET A 84 -5.86 -8.41 -5.09
N ALA A 85 -6.59 -9.04 -6.00
CA ALA A 85 -8.03 -9.23 -5.88
C ALA A 85 -8.39 -10.15 -4.70
N SER A 86 -7.62 -11.22 -4.50
CA SER A 86 -7.76 -12.09 -3.33
C SER A 86 -7.53 -11.31 -2.04
N LYS A 87 -6.46 -10.49 -1.96
CA LYS A 87 -6.21 -9.64 -0.81
C LYS A 87 -7.36 -8.65 -0.57
N ALA A 88 -7.86 -8.00 -1.62
CA ALA A 88 -8.99 -7.07 -1.54
C ALA A 88 -10.26 -7.70 -0.94
N SER A 89 -10.49 -9.00 -1.15
CA SER A 89 -11.63 -9.72 -0.56
C SER A 89 -11.47 -10.07 0.92
N THR A 90 -10.25 -9.95 1.46
CA THR A 90 -9.93 -10.30 2.86
C THR A 90 -9.82 -9.08 3.78
N VAL A 91 -9.92 -7.88 3.23
CA VAL A 91 -9.77 -6.62 3.99
C VAL A 91 -10.96 -5.70 3.70
N PRO A 92 -11.38 -4.87 4.67
CA PRO A 92 -12.44 -3.90 4.44
C PRO A 92 -12.02 -2.86 3.38
N PRO A 93 -12.97 -2.35 2.57
CA PRO A 93 -12.71 -1.28 1.62
C PRO A 93 -12.65 0.08 2.33
N ILE A 94 -11.65 0.26 3.19
CA ILE A 94 -11.35 1.49 3.92
C ILE A 94 -9.93 1.96 3.61
N HIS A 95 -9.65 3.23 3.89
CA HIS A 95 -8.36 3.87 3.61
C HIS A 95 -7.99 4.97 4.62
N ASP A 96 -8.58 4.90 5.81
CA ASP A 96 -8.34 5.81 6.92
C ASP A 96 -8.43 5.00 8.22
N ILE A 97 -7.29 4.79 8.87
CA ILE A 97 -7.19 3.95 10.06
C ILE A 97 -6.48 4.74 11.15
N THR A 98 -7.03 4.70 12.36
CA THR A 98 -6.44 5.39 13.52
C THR A 98 -6.48 4.52 14.77
N THR A 99 -5.46 4.66 15.61
CA THR A 99 -5.41 4.06 16.95
C THR A 99 -6.42 4.65 17.92
N HIS A 100 -6.92 5.87 17.67
CA HIS A 100 -7.80 6.60 18.60
C HIS A 100 -9.06 7.13 17.91
N VAL A 101 -10.02 6.25 17.65
CA VAL A 101 -11.21 6.56 16.82
C VAL A 101 -12.13 7.66 17.36
N THR A 102 -12.11 7.93 18.66
CA THR A 102 -12.94 8.98 19.30
C THR A 102 -12.26 10.36 19.33
N ASN A 103 -10.96 10.40 19.08
CA ASN A 103 -10.15 11.63 19.05
C ASN A 103 -8.95 11.39 18.12
N PRO A 104 -9.20 11.18 16.82
CA PRO A 104 -8.15 10.84 15.86
C PRO A 104 -7.10 11.96 15.80
N PRO A 105 -5.81 11.64 15.70
CA PRO A 105 -4.80 12.64 15.37
C PRO A 105 -5.15 13.36 14.06
N GLU A 106 -4.98 14.68 14.05
CA GLU A 106 -5.26 15.53 12.91
C GLU A 106 -4.00 15.79 12.09
N PHE A 107 -4.17 15.88 10.77
CA PHE A 107 -3.09 16.30 9.87
C PHE A 107 -3.09 17.82 9.75
N VAL A 108 -1.98 18.47 10.10
CA VAL A 108 -1.82 19.92 10.03
C VAL A 108 -0.73 20.28 9.04
N ALA A 109 0.46 19.72 9.18
CA ALA A 109 1.59 19.97 8.29
C ALA A 109 1.35 19.41 6.88
N ILE A 110 0.70 18.24 6.78
CA ILE A 110 0.33 17.58 5.53
C ILE A 110 -0.90 18.22 4.87
N ALA A 111 -1.74 18.95 5.62
CA ALA A 111 -2.97 19.52 5.09
C ALA A 111 -2.81 20.32 3.78
N PRO A 112 -1.86 21.27 3.66
CA PRO A 112 -1.63 21.96 2.40
C PRO A 112 -1.17 21.05 1.26
N LEU A 113 -0.48 19.94 1.56
CA LEU A 113 0.03 18.99 0.57
C LEU A 113 -1.06 18.07 -0.01
N ARG A 114 -2.26 18.06 0.60
CA ARG A 114 -3.41 17.25 0.19
C ARG A 114 -4.46 18.03 -0.61
N LYS A 115 -4.20 19.28 -1.00
CA LYS A 115 -5.19 20.15 -1.67
C LYS A 115 -5.87 19.48 -2.87
N ASP A 116 -5.11 18.72 -3.67
CA ASP A 116 -5.60 18.07 -4.88
C ASP A 116 -5.84 16.55 -4.69
N ALA A 117 -5.77 16.05 -3.45
CA ALA A 117 -5.96 14.64 -3.15
C ALA A 117 -7.45 14.25 -3.30
N PRO A 118 -7.78 13.17 -4.04
CA PRO A 118 -9.16 12.69 -4.17
C PRO A 118 -9.83 12.36 -2.83
N ASN A 119 -9.09 11.79 -1.89
CA ASN A 119 -9.62 11.48 -0.57
C ASN A 119 -9.42 12.70 0.36
N PRO A 120 -10.50 13.25 0.95
CA PRO A 120 -10.42 14.44 1.80
C PRO A 120 -9.61 14.16 3.05
N ILE A 121 -9.07 15.18 3.71
CA ILE A 121 -8.22 15.03 4.90
C ILE A 121 -9.02 14.71 6.17
N THR A 122 -10.28 15.13 6.21
CA THR A 122 -11.20 14.95 7.34
C THR A 122 -11.34 13.47 7.69
N TYR A 123 -11.39 13.16 8.98
CA TYR A 123 -11.69 11.80 9.43
C TYR A 123 -13.12 11.43 9.04
N GLU A 124 -13.28 10.29 8.38
CA GLU A 124 -14.56 9.87 7.82
C GLU A 124 -15.56 9.39 8.88
N GLY A 125 -15.06 8.79 9.97
CA GLY A 125 -15.91 8.32 11.05
C GLY A 125 -16.92 7.24 10.62
N GLY A 126 -18.01 7.14 11.38
CA GLY A 126 -19.20 6.38 11.00
C GLY A 126 -18.93 4.93 10.58
N GLU A 127 -19.36 4.60 9.36
CA GLU A 127 -19.25 3.24 8.81
C GLU A 127 -17.79 2.81 8.59
N VAL A 128 -16.88 3.73 8.26
CA VAL A 128 -15.45 3.45 8.13
C VAL A 128 -14.87 3.04 9.47
N THR A 129 -15.20 3.77 10.54
CA THR A 129 -14.78 3.42 11.91
C THR A 129 -15.35 2.07 12.33
N ARG A 130 -16.61 1.78 12.02
CA ARG A 130 -17.24 0.48 12.32
C ARG A 130 -16.48 -0.67 11.66
N GLN A 131 -16.19 -0.55 10.36
CA GLN A 131 -15.42 -1.55 9.61
C GLN A 131 -13.98 -1.69 10.15
N GLN A 132 -13.35 -0.59 10.54
CA GLN A 132 -12.03 -0.63 11.16
C GLN A 132 -12.05 -1.42 12.47
N LEU A 133 -13.01 -1.16 13.35
CA LEU A 133 -13.12 -1.84 14.65
C LEU A 133 -13.42 -3.33 14.50
N ASP A 134 -14.21 -3.70 13.49
CA ASP A 134 -14.51 -5.11 13.18
C ASP A 134 -13.27 -5.84 12.64
N ALA A 135 -12.52 -5.20 11.74
CA ALA A 135 -11.41 -5.84 11.03
C ALA A 135 -10.06 -5.77 11.75
N TYR A 136 -9.83 -4.70 12.52
CA TYR A 136 -8.56 -4.37 13.19
C TYR A 136 -8.77 -3.96 14.65
N PRO A 137 -9.43 -4.79 15.48
CA PRO A 137 -9.71 -4.47 16.88
C PRO A 137 -8.43 -4.26 17.71
N GLU A 138 -7.28 -4.73 17.26
CA GLU A 138 -5.97 -4.60 17.91
C GLU A 138 -5.32 -3.23 17.71
N ILE A 139 -5.71 -2.46 16.69
CA ILE A 139 -5.14 -1.13 16.39
C ILE A 139 -5.70 -0.12 17.39
N LYS A 140 -4.92 0.12 18.46
CA LYS A 140 -5.26 1.01 19.56
C LYS A 140 -4.06 1.84 20.00
N THR A 141 -4.32 2.93 20.72
CA THR A 141 -3.30 3.78 21.36
C THR A 141 -2.30 2.91 22.12
N GLN A 142 -1.02 3.12 21.88
CA GLN A 142 0.04 2.40 22.58
C GLN A 142 0.52 3.22 23.77
N ARG A 143 0.67 2.59 24.93
CA ARG A 143 1.30 3.20 26.12
C ARG A 143 2.72 2.68 26.24
N LEU A 144 3.68 3.58 26.27
CA LEU A 144 5.10 3.29 26.35
C LEU A 144 5.68 3.83 27.67
N PRO A 145 6.35 3.01 28.49
CA PRO A 145 6.98 3.40 29.75
C PRO A 145 8.30 4.18 29.54
N GLN A 146 8.26 5.18 28.67
CA GLN A 146 9.36 6.08 28.38
C GLN A 146 8.86 7.52 28.37
N PRO A 147 9.69 8.48 28.81
CA PRO A 147 9.40 9.90 28.70
C PRO A 147 9.20 10.34 27.25
N ILE A 148 8.37 11.38 27.05
CA ILE A 148 7.94 11.82 25.72
C ILE A 148 9.09 12.22 24.79
N ASN A 149 10.17 12.79 25.33
CA ASN A 149 11.34 13.17 24.54
C ASN A 149 12.07 11.95 23.95
N GLU A 150 12.17 10.86 24.70
CA GLU A 150 12.77 9.61 24.24
C GLU A 150 11.89 8.98 23.15
N VAL A 151 10.58 8.92 23.37
CA VAL A 151 9.62 8.40 22.38
C VAL A 151 9.60 9.26 21.12
N TYR A 152 9.71 10.58 21.24
CA TYR A 152 9.77 11.50 20.09
C TYR A 152 11.01 11.21 19.23
N MET A 153 12.20 11.15 19.84
CA MET A 153 13.43 10.83 19.10
C MET A 153 13.39 9.44 18.47
N ALA A 154 12.80 8.46 19.16
CA ALA A 154 12.64 7.11 18.61
C ALA A 154 11.63 7.07 17.45
N ALA A 155 10.53 7.83 17.53
CA ALA A 155 9.54 7.95 16.47
C ALA A 155 10.13 8.62 15.22
N GLU A 156 10.95 9.65 15.39
CA GLU A 156 11.67 10.30 14.29
C GLU A 156 12.61 9.31 13.58
N LYS A 157 13.41 8.54 14.34
CA LYS A 157 14.26 7.49 13.77
C LYS A 157 13.47 6.37 13.11
N ALA A 158 12.30 6.02 13.63
CA ALA A 158 11.45 5.01 13.02
C ALA A 158 10.92 5.48 11.65
N ILE A 159 10.49 6.75 11.54
CA ILE A 159 10.10 7.36 10.26
C ILE A 159 11.26 7.28 9.26
N GLU A 160 12.48 7.63 9.68
CA GLU A 160 13.68 7.57 8.84
C GLU A 160 14.02 6.13 8.40
N SER A 161 14.04 5.19 9.34
CA SER A 161 14.33 3.76 9.11
C SER A 161 13.33 3.13 8.13
N LEU A 162 12.06 3.52 8.21
CA LEU A 162 11.00 3.10 7.29
C LEU A 162 11.05 3.80 5.93
N GLY A 163 11.93 4.81 5.76
CA GLY A 163 12.08 5.57 4.53
C GLY A 163 10.92 6.51 4.22
N TRP A 164 10.15 6.90 5.24
CA TRP A 164 9.02 7.83 5.06
C TRP A 164 9.51 9.27 4.99
N GLU A 165 8.88 10.07 4.13
CA GLU A 165 9.23 11.48 3.93
C GLU A 165 8.63 12.32 5.08
N ARG A 166 9.47 12.76 6.02
CA ARG A 166 9.05 13.63 7.13
C ARG A 166 8.62 15.01 6.63
N VAL A 167 7.46 15.49 7.11
CA VAL A 167 6.93 16.81 6.78
C VAL A 167 7.10 17.76 7.96
N SER A 168 8.10 18.64 7.88
CA SER A 168 8.46 19.53 9.01
C SER A 168 7.87 20.93 8.98
N ALA A 169 7.39 21.38 7.83
CA ALA A 169 6.77 22.70 7.72
C ALA A 169 5.38 22.69 8.38
N GLY A 170 5.20 23.50 9.43
CA GLY A 170 3.93 23.58 10.16
C GLY A 170 3.73 22.48 11.21
N GLU A 171 4.83 21.86 11.68
CA GLU A 171 4.80 20.89 12.78
C GLU A 171 4.10 21.44 14.02
N GLN A 172 3.34 20.57 14.67
CA GLN A 172 2.80 20.81 16.00
C GLN A 172 3.72 20.20 17.06
N PRO A 173 3.77 20.77 18.28
CA PRO A 173 4.45 20.14 19.40
C PRO A 173 4.00 18.68 19.57
N ASP A 174 4.95 17.81 19.91
CA ASP A 174 4.71 16.40 20.21
C ASP A 174 3.96 15.63 19.11
N THR A 175 4.03 16.11 17.86
CA THR A 175 3.34 15.51 16.71
C THR A 175 4.28 15.38 15.53
N LEU A 176 4.34 14.17 14.96
CA LEU A 176 5.12 13.88 13.75
C LEU A 176 4.21 13.52 12.58
N GLU A 177 4.47 14.11 11.43
CA GLU A 177 3.76 13.83 10.18
C GLU A 177 4.75 13.40 9.09
N ALA A 178 4.38 12.35 8.35
CA ALA A 178 5.21 11.83 7.26
C ALA A 178 4.36 11.29 6.11
N THR A 179 4.97 11.13 4.93
CA THR A 179 4.35 10.53 3.74
C THR A 179 5.11 9.27 3.34
N ASP A 180 4.38 8.17 3.16
CA ASP A 180 4.86 6.95 2.51
C ASP A 180 4.41 6.97 1.04
N THR A 181 5.30 6.56 0.12
CA THR A 181 5.01 6.56 -1.32
C THR A 181 5.22 5.18 -1.92
N THR A 182 4.17 4.59 -2.47
CA THR A 182 4.26 3.28 -3.13
C THR A 182 5.18 3.35 -4.35
N THR A 183 6.07 2.37 -4.51
CA THR A 183 7.08 2.37 -5.58
C THR A 183 6.49 2.15 -6.96
N TRP A 184 5.39 1.39 -7.07
CA TRP A 184 4.85 0.98 -8.36
C TRP A 184 3.86 1.98 -8.94
N PHE A 185 2.97 2.54 -8.12
CA PHE A 185 1.95 3.52 -8.54
C PHE A 185 2.26 4.95 -8.09
N GLY A 186 3.25 5.17 -7.23
CA GLY A 186 3.48 6.50 -6.66
C GLY A 186 2.33 7.02 -5.80
N PHE A 187 1.42 6.15 -5.35
CA PHE A 187 0.38 6.54 -4.39
C PHE A 187 1.03 7.02 -3.10
N LYS A 188 0.56 8.16 -2.61
CA LYS A 188 0.98 8.76 -1.36
C LYS A 188 -0.03 8.41 -0.27
N ASP A 189 0.49 7.92 0.85
CA ASP A 189 -0.25 7.65 2.07
C ASP A 189 0.37 8.50 3.20
N ASP A 190 -0.47 9.23 3.91
CA ASP A 190 -0.01 10.16 4.94
C ASP A 190 -0.16 9.52 6.32
N VAL A 191 0.80 9.79 7.20
CA VAL A 191 0.76 9.37 8.60
C VAL A 191 0.91 10.57 9.52
N VAL A 192 0.18 10.54 10.63
CA VAL A 192 0.37 11.45 11.76
C VAL A 192 0.51 10.63 13.03
N ILE A 193 1.48 10.98 13.85
CA ILE A 193 1.83 10.36 15.12
C ILE A 193 1.73 11.45 16.17
N ARG A 194 0.79 11.32 17.10
CA ARG A 194 0.61 12.25 18.22
C ARG A 194 1.09 11.59 19.50
N LEU A 195 1.97 12.28 20.20
CA LEU A 195 2.48 11.86 21.50
C LEU A 195 1.78 12.65 22.60
N THR A 196 1.49 12.00 23.73
CA THR A 196 0.90 12.66 24.89
C THR A 196 1.55 12.13 26.15
N ALA A 197 2.18 13.03 26.91
CA ALA A 197 2.80 12.69 28.18
C ALA A 197 1.73 12.28 29.21
N GLN A 198 1.96 11.18 29.91
CA GLN A 198 1.10 10.68 30.97
C GLN A 198 1.97 10.23 32.15
N GLY A 199 2.41 11.20 32.95
CA GLY A 199 3.42 10.97 33.99
C GLY A 199 4.77 10.66 33.35
N ASP A 200 5.37 9.53 33.74
CA ASP A 200 6.64 9.04 33.16
C ASP A 200 6.43 8.19 31.88
N ASP A 201 5.18 7.94 31.50
CA ASP A 201 4.81 7.21 30.30
C ASP A 201 4.39 8.17 29.19
N THR A 202 4.38 7.65 27.96
CA THR A 202 3.88 8.34 26.77
C THR A 202 2.79 7.52 26.10
N LEU A 203 1.66 8.16 25.82
CA LEU A 203 0.65 7.62 24.91
C LEU A 203 1.03 8.00 23.48
N VAL A 204 0.99 7.01 22.59
CA VAL A 204 1.29 7.16 21.17
C VAL A 204 0.05 6.82 20.37
N ASP A 205 -0.52 7.84 19.75
CA ASP A 205 -1.58 7.71 18.77
C ASP A 205 -1.02 7.83 17.37
N MET A 206 -1.57 7.05 16.44
CA MET A 206 -1.23 7.13 15.03
C MET A 206 -2.49 7.11 14.18
N ARG A 207 -2.47 7.85 13.07
CA ARG A 207 -3.45 7.75 12.00
C ARG A 207 -2.71 7.62 10.68
N SER A 208 -3.16 6.71 9.83
CA SER A 208 -2.61 6.49 8.48
C SER A 208 -3.76 6.55 7.47
N LYS A 209 -3.60 7.39 6.44
CA LYS A 209 -4.66 7.71 5.48
C LYS A 209 -4.15 7.86 4.05
N SER A 210 -4.77 7.14 3.13
CA SER A 210 -4.46 7.22 1.71
C SER A 210 -5.00 8.49 1.05
N ARG A 211 -4.24 9.05 0.10
CA ARG A 211 -4.69 10.19 -0.71
C ARG A 211 -5.67 9.80 -1.82
N VAL A 212 -5.64 8.54 -2.26
CA VAL A 212 -6.44 8.03 -3.38
C VAL A 212 -6.93 6.62 -3.11
N GLY A 213 -8.07 6.26 -3.71
CA GLY A 213 -8.63 4.91 -3.69
C GLY A 213 -9.66 4.71 -2.58
N ARG A 214 -10.61 3.80 -2.81
CA ARG A 214 -11.64 3.42 -1.83
C ARG A 214 -11.15 2.39 -0.81
N SER A 215 -10.15 1.61 -1.18
CA SER A 215 -9.50 0.64 -0.30
C SER A 215 -8.00 0.82 -0.46
N ASP A 216 -7.28 0.67 0.65
CA ASP A 216 -5.83 0.65 0.70
C ASP A 216 -5.25 -0.78 0.63
N LEU A 217 -6.09 -1.81 0.42
CA LEU A 217 -5.71 -3.24 0.48
C LEU A 217 -5.08 -3.67 1.82
N GLY A 218 -5.43 -2.99 2.91
CA GLY A 218 -4.91 -3.21 4.27
C GLY A 218 -3.59 -2.49 4.55
N LYS A 219 -3.13 -1.60 3.66
CA LYS A 219 -1.83 -0.93 3.78
C LYS A 219 -1.73 0.03 4.96
N ASN A 220 -2.77 0.77 5.33
CA ASN A 220 -2.72 1.68 6.47
C ASN A 220 -2.61 0.91 7.80
N ALA A 221 -3.29 -0.23 7.93
CA ALA A 221 -3.15 -1.12 9.08
C ALA A 221 -1.73 -1.72 9.16
N GLU A 222 -1.22 -2.22 8.03
CA GLU A 222 0.16 -2.71 7.91
C GLU A 222 1.18 -1.64 8.30
N ARG A 223 0.98 -0.40 7.85
CA ARG A 223 1.83 0.76 8.13
C ARG A 223 1.88 1.13 9.59
N ILE A 224 0.72 1.15 10.26
CA ILE A 224 0.64 1.42 11.70
C ILE A 224 1.40 0.35 12.48
N ASN A 225 1.21 -0.92 12.13
CA ASN A 225 1.91 -2.03 12.78
C ASN A 225 3.43 -1.98 12.55
N GLN A 226 3.87 -1.66 11.32
CA GLN A 226 5.28 -1.48 10.98
C GLN A 226 5.91 -0.33 11.78
N PHE A 227 5.21 0.81 11.90
CA PHE A 227 5.68 1.92 12.73
C PHE A 227 5.86 1.52 14.18
N PHE A 228 4.88 0.86 14.80
CA PHE A 228 4.99 0.47 16.20
C PHE A 228 6.05 -0.63 16.44
N ALA A 229 6.25 -1.52 15.47
CA ALA A 229 7.35 -2.48 15.52
C ALA A 229 8.71 -1.77 15.49
N GLU A 230 8.88 -0.84 14.55
CA GLU A 230 10.14 -0.08 14.43
C GLU A 230 10.36 0.85 15.62
N LEU A 231 9.34 1.55 16.10
CA LEU A 231 9.41 2.41 17.29
C LEU A 231 9.92 1.61 18.50
N ARG A 232 9.45 0.39 18.69
CA ARG A 232 9.93 -0.51 19.75
C ARG A 232 11.40 -0.90 19.56
N VAL A 233 11.84 -1.17 18.32
CA VAL A 233 13.26 -1.40 18.03
C VAL A 233 14.10 -0.18 18.40
N GLN A 234 13.66 1.03 18.03
CA GLN A 234 14.35 2.28 18.35
C GLN A 234 14.40 2.59 19.85
N LEU A 235 13.43 2.09 20.62
CA LEU A 235 13.40 2.17 22.09
C LEU A 235 14.12 0.99 22.78
N GLY A 236 14.77 0.09 22.02
CA GLY A 236 15.57 -1.00 22.56
C GLY A 236 14.78 -2.22 23.07
N TYR A 237 13.53 -2.37 22.68
CA TYR A 237 12.77 -3.61 22.92
C TYR A 237 13.38 -4.74 22.09
N ARG A 238 13.49 -5.93 22.69
CA ARG A 238 14.02 -7.15 22.04
C ARG A 238 12.90 -8.12 21.69
#